data_AF-A0ABD5T9B2-F1
#
_entry.id   AF-A0ABD5T9B2-F1
#
_cell.length_a   1.000
_cell.length_b   1.000
_cell.length_c   1.000
_cell.angle_alpha   90.00
_cell.angle_beta   90.00
_cell.angle_gamma   90.00
#
_symmetry.space_group_name_H-M   'P 1'
#
loop_
_entity.id
_entity.type
_entity.pdbx_description
1 polymer ?
#
loop_
_entity_poly.entity_id
_entity_poly.type
_entity_poly.pdbx_seq_one_letter_code
_entity_poly.pdbx_strand_id
1 'polypeptide(L)' 'GDGPAATGLALERRTCAGLFGTHDQREGMQAFLEKRDAAFE' A
#
# COMPACT_ATOMS: atom_id res chain seq x y z
N GLY A 1 -17.72 -5.51 21.33
CA GLY A 1 -16.44 -5.68 20.61
C GLY A 1 -16.74 -5.49 19.15
N ASP A 2 -15.85 -4.80 18.43
CA ASP A 2 -16.01 -4.57 17.00
C ASP A 2 -16.13 -5.92 16.24
N GLY A 3 -17.10 -6.01 15.33
CA GLY A 3 -17.35 -7.24 14.57
C GLY A 3 -16.22 -7.55 13.57
N PRO A 4 -16.19 -8.76 12.97
CA PRO A 4 -15.10 -9.21 12.11
C PRO A 4 -14.72 -8.25 10.98
N ALA A 5 -15.71 -7.58 10.37
CA ALA A 5 -15.48 -6.60 9.30
C ALA A 5 -14.76 -5.35 9.79
N ALA A 6 -15.15 -4.80 10.95
CA ALA A 6 -14.52 -3.60 11.52
C ALA A 6 -13.06 -3.88 11.94
N THR A 7 -12.80 -5.07 12.49
CA THR A 7 -11.45 -5.54 12.79
C THR A 7 -10.59 -5.69 11.52
N GLY A 8 -11.15 -6.25 10.44
CA GLY A 8 -10.47 -6.37 9.15
C GLY A 8 -10.09 -5.01 8.58
N LEU A 9 -11.02 -4.05 8.55
CA LEU A 9 -10.78 -2.69 8.06
C LEU A 9 -9.71 -1.95 8.87
N ALA A 10 -9.67 -2.15 10.19
CA ALA A 10 -8.64 -1.57 11.05
C ALA A 10 -7.24 -2.14 10.74
N LEU A 11 -7.16 -3.46 10.49
CA LEU A 11 -5.93 -4.12 10.09
C LEU A 11 -5.44 -3.63 8.73
N GLU A 12 -6.31 -3.60 7.72
CA GLU A 12 -5.99 -3.11 6.37
C GLU A 12 -5.47 -1.68 6.41
N ARG A 13 -6.15 -0.78 7.14
CA ARG A 13 -5.73 0.62 7.27
C ARG A 13 -4.31 0.74 7.83
N ARG A 14 -4.00 -0.01 8.89
CA ARG A 14 -2.67 0.03 9.52
C ARG A 14 -1.58 -0.49 8.59
N THR A 15 -1.83 -1.63 7.94
CA THR A 15 -0.84 -2.29 7.09
C THR A 15 -0.59 -1.49 5.82
N CYS A 16 -1.64 -1.00 5.14
CA CYS A 16 -1.52 -0.17 3.95
C CYS A 16 -0.77 1.14 4.26
N ALA A 17 -1.09 1.81 5.38
CA ALA A 17 -0.37 3.02 5.79
C ALA A 17 1.13 2.77 6.04
N GLY A 18 1.49 1.58 6.53
CA GLY A 18 2.90 1.21 6.75
C GLY A 18 3.71 1.00 5.48
N LEU A 19 3.06 0.76 4.34
CA LEU A 19 3.72 0.62 3.04
C LEU A 19 3.94 1.96 2.33
N PHE A 20 3.23 3.02 2.74
CA PHE A 20 3.47 4.35 2.19
C PHE A 20 4.87 4.84 2.57
N GLY A 21 5.67 5.19 1.57
CA GLY A 21 7.04 5.64 1.78
C GLY A 21 8.09 4.52 1.82
N THR A 22 7.76 3.28 1.45
CA THR A 22 8.80 2.32 1.07
C THR A 22 9.38 2.68 -0.30
N HIS A 23 10.51 2.07 -0.65
CA HIS A 23 11.12 2.23 -1.98
C HIS A 23 10.15 1.76 -3.07
N ASP A 24 9.65 0.54 -2.96
CA ASP A 24 8.73 -0.06 -3.93
C ASP A 24 7.42 0.69 -4.07
N GLN A 25 6.90 1.25 -2.98
CA GLN A 25 5.66 2.04 -3.06
C GLN A 25 5.87 3.33 -3.87
N ARG A 26 7.01 4.01 -3.70
CA ARG A 26 7.33 5.20 -4.51
C ARG A 26 7.58 4.83 -5.96
N GLU A 27 8.33 3.76 -6.21
CA GLU A 27 8.64 3.26 -7.54
C GLU A 27 7.38 2.89 -8.32
N GLY A 28 6.45 2.13 -7.71
CA GLY A 28 5.18 1.79 -8.35
C GLY A 28 4.35 3.03 -8.73
N MET A 29 4.31 4.04 -7.86
CA MET A 29 3.60 5.30 -8.15
C MET A 29 4.28 6.10 -9.26
N GLN A 30 5.62 6.17 -9.25
CA GLN A 30 6.37 6.89 -10.27
C GLN A 30 6.25 6.21 -11.64
N ALA A 31 6.43 4.88 -11.69
CA ALA A 31 6.28 4.08 -12.90
C ALA A 31 4.89 4.23 -13.53
N PHE A 32 3.84 4.26 -12.71
CA PHE A 32 2.47 4.50 -13.17
C PHE A 32 2.31 5.88 -13.84
N LEU A 33 2.85 6.94 -13.22
CA LEU A 33 2.80 8.30 -13.80
C LEU A 33 3.60 8.40 -15.11
N GLU A 34 4.72 7.71 -15.18
CA GLU A 34 5.61 7.67 -16.34
C GLU A 34 5.17 6.67 -17.43
N LYS A 35 4.13 5.87 -17.18
CA LYS A 35 3.63 4.81 -18.08
C LYS A 35 4.71 3.80 -18.49
N ARG A 36 5.54 3.40 -17.53
CA ARG A 36 6.53 2.33 -17.66
C ARG A 36 6.23 1.21 -16.66
N ASP A 37 6.86 0.05 -16.86
CA ASP A 37 6.81 -1.02 -15.88
C ASP A 37 7.61 -0.64 -14.62
N ALA A 38 7.12 -1.06 -13.47
CA ALA A 38 7.78 -0.84 -12.18
C ALA A 38 8.84 -1.93 -11.92
N ALA A 39 9.96 -1.53 -11.30
CA ALA A 39 11.02 -2.45 -10.89
C ALA A 39 11.09 -2.53 -9.36
N PHE A 40 10.51 -3.60 -8.79
CA PHE A 40 10.50 -3.85 -7.35
C PHE A 40 11.73 -4.66 -6.91
N GLU A 41 12.18 -4.48 -5.66
CA GLU A 41 13.31 -5.21 -5.04
C GLU A 41 12.89 -6.46 -4.26
#